data_AF-A0A7U3UYL6-F1
#
_entry.id   AF-A0A7U3UYL6-F1
#
_cell.length_a   1.000
_cell.length_b   1.000
_cell.length_c   1.000
_cell.angle_alpha   90.00
_cell.angle_beta   90.00
_cell.angle_gamma   90.00
#
_symmetry.space_group_name_H-M   'P 1'
#
loop_
_entity.id
_entity.type
_entity.pdbx_description
1 polymer ?
#
loop_
_entity_poly.entity_id
_entity_poly.type
_entity_poly.pdbx_seq_one_letter_code
_entity_poly.pdbx_strand_id
1 'polypeptide(L)'
;MTPEPETSYDTQRKFRAPDDEWEPFEAATKAVHPEGRSPRGRVIREFIRWYLRRPGARLPERPAAGPWSKPAPDRPATVED
;
A
#
# COMPACT_ATOMS: atom_id res chain seq x y z
N MET A 1 4.99 -19.52 -27.88
CA MET A 1 5.89 -18.46 -27.41
C MET A 1 5.47 -18.14 -25.98
N THR A 2 6.16 -18.72 -25.00
CA THR A 2 5.86 -18.49 -23.58
C THR A 2 6.46 -17.13 -23.21
N PRO A 3 5.71 -16.16 -22.66
CA PRO A 3 6.32 -14.92 -22.23
C PRO A 3 7.28 -15.22 -21.07
N GLU A 4 8.55 -14.85 -21.21
CA GLU A 4 9.50 -14.94 -20.12
C GLU A 4 9.06 -14.04 -18.96
N PRO A 5 9.24 -14.46 -17.69
CA PRO A 5 8.89 -13.61 -16.57
C PRO A 5 9.80 -12.38 -16.57
N GLU A 6 9.22 -11.18 -16.67
CA GLU A 6 9.98 -9.94 -16.52
C GLU A 6 10.63 -9.92 -15.12
N THR A 7 11.94 -10.17 -15.07
CA THR A 7 12.74 -10.23 -13.82
C THR A 7 13.28 -8.86 -13.40
N SER A 8 13.00 -7.81 -14.15
CA SER A 8 13.47 -6.45 -13.86
C SER A 8 12.55 -5.75 -12.86
N TYR A 9 13.09 -5.42 -11.68
CA TYR A 9 12.38 -4.63 -10.68
C TYR A 9 12.80 -3.16 -10.77
N ASP A 10 11.83 -2.26 -10.55
CA ASP A 10 12.16 -0.87 -10.23
C ASP A 10 13.03 -0.81 -8.96
N THR A 11 13.95 0.16 -8.90
CA THR A 11 14.77 0.40 -7.70
C THR A 11 13.88 0.61 -6.48
N GLN A 12 14.13 -0.17 -5.42
CA GLN A 12 13.39 -0.05 -4.16
C GLN A 12 13.53 1.36 -3.57
N ARG A 13 12.41 1.93 -3.14
CA ARG A 13 12.35 3.19 -2.38
C ARG A 13 11.97 2.89 -0.93
N LYS A 14 12.65 3.52 0.03
CA LYS A 14 12.36 3.36 1.47
C LYS A 14 11.20 4.28 1.86
N PHE A 15 10.26 3.75 2.64
CA PHE A 15 9.15 4.48 3.24
C PHE A 15 9.06 4.08 4.71
N ARG A 16 8.86 5.05 5.61
CA ARG A 16 8.67 4.80 7.03
C ARG A 16 7.17 4.87 7.32
N ALA A 17 6.63 3.82 7.92
CA ALA A 17 5.28 3.79 8.47
C ALA A 17 5.33 3.12 9.85
N PRO A 18 4.50 3.57 10.79
CA PRO A 18 4.23 2.83 12.01
C PRO A 18 3.71 1.42 11.70
N ASP A 19 4.14 0.40 12.45
CA ASP A 19 3.72 -0.99 12.21
C ASP A 19 2.19 -1.15 12.34
N ASP A 20 1.60 -0.40 13.27
CA ASP A 20 0.17 -0.32 13.54
C ASP A 20 -0.65 0.35 12.43
N GLU A 21 0.01 0.95 11.45
CA GLU A 21 -0.61 1.39 10.19
C GLU A 21 -0.22 0.47 9.03
N TRP A 22 1.04 0.01 9.01
CA TRP A 22 1.61 -0.75 7.91
C TRP A 22 1.01 -2.16 7.73
N GLU A 23 0.71 -2.84 8.83
CA GLU A 23 0.08 -4.16 8.81
C GLU A 23 -1.41 -4.07 8.44
N PRO A 24 -2.25 -3.21 9.06
CA PRO A 24 -3.62 -2.99 8.60
C PRO A 24 -3.73 -2.54 7.15
N PHE A 25 -2.79 -1.72 6.68
CA PHE A 25 -2.72 -1.30 5.29
C PHE A 25 -2.50 -2.48 4.33
N GLU A 26 -1.69 -3.48 4.70
CA GLU A 26 -1.55 -4.69 3.89
C GLU A 26 -2.89 -5.46 3.77
N ALA A 27 -3.60 -5.63 4.88
CA ALA A 27 -4.91 -6.29 4.89
C ALA A 27 -5.94 -5.54 4.03
N ALA A 28 -6.01 -4.21 4.16
CA ALA A 28 -6.90 -3.37 3.37
C ALA A 28 -6.59 -3.46 1.87
N THR A 29 -5.31 -3.38 1.49
CA THR A 29 -4.90 -3.44 0.08
C THR A 29 -5.13 -4.82 -0.54
N LYS A 30 -5.02 -5.91 0.23
CA LYS A 30 -5.38 -7.26 -0.22
C LYS A 30 -6.88 -7.41 -0.51
N ALA A 31 -7.76 -6.67 0.15
CA ALA A 31 -9.20 -6.72 -0.11
C ALA A 31 -9.57 -6.17 -1.50
N VAL A 32 -8.78 -5.24 -2.04
CA VAL A 32 -8.96 -4.64 -3.38
C VAL A 32 -8.10 -5.36 -4.43
N HIS A 33 -6.93 -5.83 -4.03
CA HIS A 33 -5.97 -6.52 -4.91
C HIS A 33 -5.57 -7.86 -4.28
N PRO A 34 -6.44 -8.89 -4.40
CA PRO A 34 -6.18 -10.21 -3.80
C PRO A 34 -5.01 -10.93 -4.46
N GLU A 35 -4.69 -10.57 -5.70
CA GLU A 35 -3.66 -11.19 -6.52
C GLU A 35 -2.51 -10.23 -6.83
N GLY A 36 -1.36 -10.81 -7.16
CA GLY A 36 -0.16 -10.10 -7.53
C GLY A 36 0.86 -9.99 -6.40
N ARG A 37 2.02 -9.43 -6.74
CA ARG A 37 3.23 -9.56 -5.92
C ARG A 37 3.27 -8.64 -4.70
N SER A 38 2.69 -7.43 -4.76
CA SER A 38 2.65 -6.48 -3.64
C SER A 38 1.41 -5.59 -3.72
N PRO A 39 0.32 -5.93 -3.00
CA PRO A 39 -0.90 -5.13 -2.94
C PRO A 39 -0.63 -3.69 -2.47
N ARG A 40 0.22 -3.52 -1.44
CA ARG A 40 0.68 -2.20 -0.96
C ARG A 40 1.40 -1.41 -2.04
N GLY A 41 2.39 -2.02 -2.69
CA GLY A 41 3.15 -1.36 -3.75
C GLY A 41 2.31 -1.04 -4.98
N ARG A 42 1.24 -1.78 -5.22
CA ARG A 42 0.24 -1.44 -6.25
C ARG A 42 -0.54 -0.19 -5.89
N VAL A 43 -1.18 -0.14 -4.72
CA VAL A 43 -1.95 1.04 -4.26
C VAL A 43 -1.07 2.28 -4.15
N ILE A 44 0.08 2.17 -3.46
CA ILE A 44 1.38 2.70 -3.86
C ILE A 44 1.43 3.60 -5.11
N ARG A 45 1.71 2.91 -6.22
CA ARG A 45 1.93 3.46 -7.54
C ARG A 45 0.66 4.05 -8.15
N GLU A 46 -0.51 3.48 -7.87
CA GLU A 46 -1.80 4.04 -8.32
C GLU A 46 -2.02 5.43 -7.70
N PHE A 47 -1.80 5.58 -6.40
CA PHE A 47 -1.85 6.87 -5.71
C PHE A 47 -0.84 7.87 -6.30
N ILE A 48 0.42 7.46 -6.48
CA ILE A 48 1.45 8.33 -7.09
C ILE A 48 1.02 8.80 -8.49
N ARG A 49 0.54 7.89 -9.35
CA ARG A 49 0.10 8.24 -10.72
C ARG A 49 -1.08 9.21 -10.70
N TRP A 50 -2.03 9.00 -9.80
CA TRP A 50 -3.17 9.90 -9.59
C TRP A 50 -2.73 11.27 -9.08
N TYR A 51 -1.86 11.31 -8.06
CA TYR A 51 -1.33 12.54 -7.47
C TYR A 51 -0.58 13.39 -8.50
N LEU A 52 0.18 12.74 -9.39
CA LEU A 52 0.89 13.38 -10.50
C LEU A 52 -0.01 13.75 -11.69
N ARG A 53 -1.33 13.50 -11.61
CA ARG A 53 -2.31 13.74 -12.69
C ARG A 53 -1.91 13.09 -14.02
N ARG A 54 -1.34 11.88 -13.97
CA ARG A 54 -0.98 11.14 -15.20
C ARG A 54 -2.26 10.79 -15.99
N PRO A 55 -2.23 10.83 -17.34
CA PRO A 55 -3.39 10.47 -18.15
C PRO A 55 -3.97 9.11 -17.77
N GLY A 56 -5.27 9.05 -17.53
CA GLY A 56 -5.98 7.82 -17.16
C GLY A 56 -5.80 7.34 -15.71
N ALA A 57 -4.95 7.99 -14.90
CA ALA A 57 -4.78 7.62 -13.50
C ALA A 57 -6.01 8.00 -12.67
N ARG A 58 -6.41 7.11 -11.75
CA ARG A 58 -7.56 7.28 -10.86
C ARG A 58 -7.11 7.10 -9.42
N LEU A 59 -7.82 7.75 -8.50
CA LEU A 59 -7.62 7.53 -7.07
C LEU A 59 -7.81 6.03 -6.78
N PRO A 60 -6.91 5.38 -6.02
CA PRO A 60 -7.06 3.97 -5.69
C PRO A 60 -8.40 3.71 -4.98
N GLU A 61 -8.98 2.55 -5.24
CA GLU A 61 -10.19 2.13 -4.55
C GLU A 61 -9.93 2.00 -3.04
N ARG A 62 -10.83 2.60 -2.24
CA ARG A 62 -10.82 2.43 -0.79
C ARG A 62 -11.77 1.29 -0.45
N PRO A 63 -11.29 0.18 0.15
CA PRO A 63 -12.18 -0.91 0.55
C PRO A 63 -13.19 -0.42 1.58
N ALA A 64 -14.30 -1.15 1.72
CA ALA A 64 -15.25 -0.92 2.81
C ALA A 64 -14.55 -0.96 4.18
N ALA A 65 -15.16 -0.35 5.19
CA ALA A 65 -14.62 -0.41 6.55
C ALA A 65 -14.51 -1.86 7.03
N GLY A 66 -13.42 -2.19 7.71
CA GLY A 66 -13.09 -3.56 8.11
C GLY A 66 -12.20 -3.60 9.35
N PRO A 67 -11.57 -4.75 9.66
CA PRO A 67 -10.65 -4.89 10.80
C PRO A 67 -9.54 -3.83 10.82
N TRP A 68 -9.09 -3.38 9.64
CA TRP A 68 -8.08 -2.33 9.44
C TRP A 68 -8.55 -0.90 9.74
N SER A 69 -9.84 -0.69 10.02
CA SER A 69 -10.39 0.63 10.35
C SER A 69 -10.39 0.94 11.85
N LYS A 70 -10.00 -0.03 12.68
CA LYS A 70 -9.92 0.17 14.13
C LYS A 70 -8.65 0.94 14.46
N PRO A 71 -8.71 1.95 15.35
CA PRO A 71 -7.50 2.62 15.82
C PRO A 71 -6.60 1.60 16.51
N ALA A 72 -5.29 1.77 16.36
CA ALA A 72 -4.34 1.08 17.20
C ALA A 72 -4.64 1.41 18.67
N PRO A 73 -4.52 0.47 19.61
CA PRO A 73 -4.57 0.82 21.03
C PRO A 73 -3.51 1.89 21.30
N ASP A 74 -3.89 2.95 22.02
CA ASP A 74 -3.04 4.13 22.26
C ASP A 74 -1.60 3.71 22.58
N ARG A 75 -0.68 4.01 21.64
CA ARG A 75 0.75 3.88 21.90
C ARG A 75 1.10 4.99 22.91
N PRO A 76 1.64 4.69 24.10
CA PRO A 76 2.15 5.74 24.96
C PRO A 76 3.20 6.52 24.16
N ALA A 77 3.03 7.84 24.09
CA ALA A 77 3.95 8.72 23.40
C ALA A 77 5.38 8.39 23.86
N THR A 78 6.25 7.99 22.94
CA THR A 78 7.66 7.82 23.25
C THR A 78 8.18 9.15 23.75
N VAL A 79 8.37 9.27 25.07
CA VAL A 79 9.17 10.34 25.64
C VAL A 79 10.61 9.96 25.29
N GLU A 80 11.14 10.58 24.24
CA GLU A 80 12.57 10.53 23.97
C GLU A 80 13.27 11.38 25.05
N ASP A 81 14.20 10.77 25.77
CA ASP A 81 15.13 11.40 26.74
C ASP A 81 16.35 11.96 25.99
#